data_AF-A0A6A6MKR0-F1
#
_entry.id   AF-A0A6A6MKR0-F1
#
_cell.length_a   1.000
_cell.length_b   1.000
_cell.length_c   1.000
_cell.angle_alpha   90.00
_cell.angle_beta   90.00
_cell.angle_gamma   90.00
#
_symmetry.space_group_name_H-M   'P 1'
#
loop_
_entity.id
_entity.type
_entity.pdbx_description
1 polymer ?
#
loop_
_entity_poly.entity_id
_entity_poly.type
_entity_poly.pdbx_seq_one_letter_code
_entity_poly.pdbx_strand_id
1 'polypeptide(L)'
;MSMAITKRLLANVILLLCLAMASFEAKGMRGAIIRPGPRAGRRRDPSEKIYNVVHFGFHSGMECRMQLERKGKATCPEGIFVASSMVFGGPCKNTAPTVFQLVGTLKAVSDLSSYAEDFWMIFQNVNGLVVTGTGTVDGQGPNVWKYNNHEGSVFPTSIKFYRVANGIIRRINSVNPMGFHIGIVLSQNIRARNLHLIAPEDSPNTDGIHISQSNQVKVARSVIATGDDCVGMIHGSTDISIKKVTCGPGHGISIGSLGKYPDEKDVKSILVRNCTLRNTENGIRIKTWAGSPPSQATALTFQDIIMHDVKNPIIDQSYGSKSKAPSKVQISDVKYMNISGTTASKVGVDIECSKQFPCQRVHLANINLKYTVARNPPPDLDPGLSTDSPAPAPVEFPESHLGPPEGVFDVTQYGAIADGKTESSKAFLATWDAACGYAGNSTFYIPQGEYFVASISFPGPCHNNQSPKVKIEGSLIAPSSLNALPDSNWIEFKKLNGIVLNGGNGVTNFDAQGAVEAWKQISCRN
;
A
#
# COMPACT_ATOMS: atom_id res chain seq x y z
N MET A 1 -11.84 11.26 -47.67
CA MET A 1 -12.79 11.31 -46.54
C MET A 1 -12.66 10.01 -45.76
N SER A 2 -11.57 9.78 -45.02
CA SER A 2 -11.34 10.21 -43.63
C SER A 2 -12.55 10.12 -42.70
N MET A 3 -12.52 9.08 -41.86
CA MET A 3 -12.82 9.04 -40.43
C MET A 3 -13.99 9.87 -39.89
N ALA A 4 -15.10 9.21 -39.55
CA ALA A 4 -16.05 9.75 -38.55
C ALA A 4 -16.99 8.72 -37.86
N ILE A 5 -16.77 7.40 -37.94
CA ILE A 5 -17.77 6.44 -37.41
C ILE A 5 -17.28 5.60 -36.21
N THR A 6 -15.98 5.51 -35.92
CA THR A 6 -15.46 4.59 -34.89
C THR A 6 -15.39 5.11 -33.44
N LYS A 7 -15.83 6.34 -33.14
CA LYS A 7 -15.90 6.84 -31.74
C LYS A 7 -17.29 6.73 -31.08
N ARG A 8 -18.37 6.57 -31.86
CA ARG A 8 -19.74 6.49 -31.31
C ARG A 8 -20.19 5.09 -30.89
N LEU A 9 -19.54 4.02 -31.37
CA LEU A 9 -19.88 2.66 -30.92
C LEU A 9 -19.23 2.26 -29.59
N LEU A 10 -18.00 2.67 -29.30
CA LEU A 10 -17.35 2.37 -28.00
C LEU A 10 -17.99 3.13 -26.83
N ALA A 11 -18.40 4.38 -27.04
CA ALA A 11 -19.07 5.17 -26.02
C ALA A 11 -20.44 4.57 -25.60
N ASN A 12 -21.14 3.90 -26.53
CA ASN A 12 -22.41 3.25 -26.23
C ASN A 12 -22.25 1.90 -25.52
N VAL A 13 -21.17 1.15 -25.74
CA VAL A 13 -20.87 -0.08 -24.98
C VAL A 13 -20.42 0.22 -23.54
N ILE A 14 -19.70 1.34 -23.35
CA ILE A 14 -19.27 1.84 -22.03
C ILE A 14 -20.47 2.36 -21.23
N LEU A 15 -21.41 3.07 -21.88
CA LEU A 15 -22.62 3.55 -21.24
C LEU A 15 -23.60 2.41 -20.93
N LEU A 16 -23.64 1.33 -21.72
CA LEU A 16 -24.51 0.17 -21.49
C LEU A 16 -24.05 -0.71 -20.31
N LEU A 17 -22.75 -0.79 -20.00
CA LEU A 17 -22.25 -1.42 -18.77
C LEU A 17 -22.51 -0.56 -17.53
N CYS A 18 -22.65 0.75 -17.65
CA CYS A 18 -23.10 1.63 -16.55
C CYS A 18 -24.64 1.77 -16.47
N LEU A 19 -25.38 1.65 -17.59
CA LEU A 19 -26.85 1.76 -17.65
C LEU A 19 -27.56 0.44 -17.34
N ALA A 20 -26.97 -0.72 -17.66
CA ALA A 20 -27.48 -2.01 -17.18
C ALA A 20 -27.33 -2.16 -15.65
N MET A 21 -26.49 -1.33 -15.03
CA MET A 21 -26.36 -1.21 -13.56
C MET A 21 -27.26 -0.10 -12.98
N ALA A 22 -28.00 0.65 -13.81
CA ALA A 22 -28.81 1.80 -13.40
C ALA A 22 -30.23 1.83 -13.98
N SER A 23 -30.70 0.79 -14.68
CA SER A 23 -32.01 0.76 -15.34
C SER A 23 -32.89 -0.39 -14.83
N PHE A 24 -33.21 -0.38 -13.53
CA PHE A 24 -34.39 -1.09 -13.00
C PHE A 24 -35.18 -0.22 -12.00
N GLU A 25 -35.16 1.11 -12.16
CA GLU A 25 -36.28 1.95 -11.72
C GLU A 25 -37.19 2.25 -12.92
N ALA A 26 -37.86 1.21 -13.43
CA ALA A 26 -39.03 1.39 -14.30
C ALA A 26 -39.87 0.11 -14.37
N LYS A 27 -40.33 -0.39 -13.20
CA LYS A 27 -41.65 -1.02 -13.00
C LYS A 27 -41.74 -1.52 -11.56
N GLY A 28 -42.58 -0.82 -10.79
CA GLY A 28 -42.65 -0.91 -9.33
C GLY A 28 -42.77 -2.34 -8.79
N MET A 29 -41.86 -2.68 -7.87
CA MET A 29 -42.05 -3.75 -6.91
C MET A 29 -41.66 -3.21 -5.53
N ARG A 30 -42.62 -3.20 -4.61
CA ARG A 30 -42.48 -2.73 -3.24
C ARG A 30 -41.75 -3.80 -2.41
N GLY A 31 -40.46 -3.58 -2.14
CA GLY A 31 -39.72 -4.21 -1.05
C GLY A 31 -39.43 -3.16 0.03
N ALA A 32 -39.57 -3.51 1.31
CA ALA A 32 -39.66 -2.57 2.42
C ALA A 32 -38.48 -1.57 2.50
N ILE A 33 -38.81 -0.28 2.35
CA ILE A 33 -37.91 0.84 2.58
C ILE A 33 -37.66 0.95 4.09
N ILE A 34 -36.45 0.66 4.56
CA ILE A 34 -36.01 1.06 5.89
C ILE A 34 -35.52 2.51 5.78
N ARG A 35 -36.31 3.45 6.33
CA ARG A 35 -35.96 4.88 6.42
C ARG A 35 -35.16 5.12 7.71
N PRO A 36 -33.92 5.63 7.65
CA PRO A 36 -33.33 6.31 8.80
C PRO A 36 -34.09 7.62 9.06
N GLY A 37 -34.41 7.89 10.33
CA GLY A 37 -35.14 9.09 10.75
C GLY A 37 -34.37 10.41 10.49
N PRO A 38 -35.04 11.57 10.62
CA PRO A 38 -34.49 12.83 10.14
C PRO A 38 -33.55 13.49 11.16
N ARG A 39 -32.46 14.10 10.65
CA ARG A 39 -31.88 15.43 10.99
C ARG A 39 -30.48 15.53 10.37
N ALA A 40 -29.88 16.67 10.07
CA ALA A 40 -30.28 18.00 9.60
C ALA A 40 -28.94 18.70 9.28
N GLY A 41 -28.80 19.30 8.09
CA GLY A 41 -27.73 20.29 7.86
C GLY A 41 -26.49 19.85 7.07
N ARG A 42 -26.63 19.43 5.82
CA ARG A 42 -25.63 19.74 4.77
C ARG A 42 -26.29 19.66 3.39
N ARG A 43 -26.23 20.76 2.64
CA ARG A 43 -26.61 20.77 1.21
C ARG A 43 -25.52 20.01 0.45
N ARG A 44 -25.94 18.98 -0.30
CA ARG A 44 -25.09 18.21 -1.21
C ARG A 44 -24.59 19.09 -2.36
N ASP A 45 -23.40 18.77 -2.86
CA ASP A 45 -22.90 19.33 -4.12
C ASP A 45 -23.79 18.82 -5.27
N PRO A 46 -24.45 19.71 -6.04
CA PRO A 46 -25.32 19.31 -7.14
C PRO A 46 -24.57 18.67 -8.34
N SER A 47 -23.23 18.65 -8.33
CA SER A 47 -22.41 17.97 -9.33
C SER A 47 -22.06 16.51 -8.99
N GLU A 48 -22.31 16.05 -7.76
CA GLU A 48 -22.09 14.66 -7.34
C GLU A 48 -23.16 13.72 -7.91
N LYS A 49 -22.78 12.89 -8.88
CA LYS A 49 -23.61 11.75 -9.33
C LYS A 49 -23.29 10.52 -8.48
N ILE A 50 -24.17 10.19 -7.55
CA ILE A 50 -24.08 9.00 -6.69
C ILE A 50 -24.75 7.83 -7.41
N TYR A 51 -23.98 6.79 -7.72
CA TYR A 51 -24.50 5.53 -8.27
C TYR A 51 -24.54 4.48 -7.15
N ASN A 52 -25.74 4.16 -6.66
CA ASN A 52 -25.94 3.13 -5.65
C ASN A 52 -26.15 1.78 -6.36
N VAL A 53 -25.15 0.90 -6.29
CA VAL A 53 -25.14 -0.37 -7.00
C VAL A 53 -25.60 -1.48 -6.06
N VAL A 54 -26.91 -1.61 -5.87
CA VAL A 54 -27.49 -2.64 -5.01
C VAL A 54 -27.70 -3.94 -5.82
N HIS A 55 -26.96 -4.99 -5.45
CA HIS A 55 -27.03 -6.39 -5.90
C HIS A 55 -26.64 -6.73 -7.36
N PHE A 56 -25.39 -7.17 -7.56
CA PHE A 56 -25.02 -8.06 -8.67
C PHE A 56 -25.11 -9.53 -8.22
N GLY A 57 -26.26 -10.16 -8.54
CA GLY A 57 -26.41 -11.61 -8.53
C GLY A 57 -26.94 -12.22 -7.23
N PHE A 58 -28.25 -12.07 -6.96
CA PHE A 58 -29.07 -13.13 -6.35
C PHE A 58 -30.57 -12.81 -6.49
N HIS A 59 -31.30 -13.57 -7.32
CA HIS A 59 -32.72 -13.87 -7.12
C HIS A 59 -32.97 -15.31 -7.55
N SER A 60 -33.70 -16.04 -6.70
CA SER A 60 -34.11 -17.43 -6.92
C SER A 60 -34.74 -17.60 -8.30
N GLY A 61 -34.10 -18.36 -9.17
CA GLY A 61 -34.65 -18.75 -10.47
C GLY A 61 -34.23 -17.92 -11.69
N MET A 62 -33.34 -16.93 -11.57
CA MET A 62 -32.82 -16.23 -12.75
C MET A 62 -31.30 -16.24 -12.82
N GLU A 63 -30.81 -16.58 -14.02
CA GLU A 63 -29.41 -16.72 -14.40
C GLU A 63 -28.59 -15.46 -14.10
N CYS A 64 -27.32 -15.68 -13.77
CA CYS A 64 -26.31 -14.66 -13.54
C CYS A 64 -26.19 -13.74 -14.77
N ARG A 65 -26.99 -12.67 -14.85
CA ARG A 65 -26.87 -11.64 -15.89
C ARG A 65 -25.78 -10.63 -15.55
N MET A 66 -24.59 -11.15 -15.28
CA MET A 66 -23.41 -10.52 -15.86
C MET A 66 -23.42 -10.92 -17.34
N GLN A 67 -24.09 -10.15 -18.21
CA GLN A 67 -23.87 -10.26 -19.66
C GLN A 67 -22.49 -9.70 -19.98
N LEU A 68 -21.48 -10.41 -19.47
CA LEU A 68 -20.08 -10.29 -19.80
C LEU A 68 -19.85 -11.20 -21.00
N GLU A 69 -19.41 -10.61 -22.10
CA GLU A 69 -19.00 -11.27 -23.33
C GLU A 69 -18.39 -12.65 -23.09
N ARG A 70 -19.18 -13.73 -23.25
CA ARG A 70 -18.82 -15.16 -23.40
C ARG A 70 -17.64 -15.75 -22.57
N LYS A 71 -17.04 -15.06 -21.59
CA LYS A 71 -15.76 -15.42 -20.92
C LYS A 71 -15.55 -14.86 -19.49
N GLY A 72 -16.59 -14.33 -18.81
CA GLY A 72 -16.51 -14.06 -17.36
C GLY A 72 -15.54 -12.94 -16.89
N LYS A 73 -15.32 -11.90 -17.71
CA LYS A 73 -14.43 -10.76 -17.38
C LYS A 73 -15.18 -9.43 -17.17
N ALA A 74 -15.19 -8.87 -15.96
CA ALA A 74 -15.60 -7.48 -15.69
C ALA A 74 -14.40 -6.52 -15.78
N THR A 75 -14.60 -5.32 -16.34
CA THR A 75 -13.54 -4.30 -16.45
C THR A 75 -14.07 -2.94 -16.00
N CYS A 76 -13.38 -2.29 -15.06
CA CYS A 76 -13.52 -0.87 -14.77
C CYS A 76 -12.47 -0.12 -15.63
N PRO A 77 -12.88 0.65 -16.65
CA PRO A 77 -11.96 1.30 -17.58
C PRO A 77 -11.25 2.50 -16.94
N GLU A 78 -10.39 3.17 -17.69
CA GLU A 78 -9.78 4.44 -17.28
C GLU A 78 -10.85 5.50 -16.94
N GLY A 79 -10.54 6.36 -15.97
CA GLY A 79 -11.46 7.36 -15.45
C GLY A 79 -11.57 7.32 -13.92
N ILE A 80 -12.36 8.24 -13.36
CA ILE A 80 -12.67 8.28 -11.92
C ILE A 80 -14.15 7.97 -11.75
N PHE A 81 -14.48 7.01 -10.90
CA PHE A 81 -15.85 6.56 -10.65
C PHE A 81 -16.12 6.58 -9.16
N VAL A 82 -17.24 7.16 -8.75
CA VAL A 82 -17.68 7.19 -7.34
C VAL A 82 -18.75 6.13 -7.13
N ALA A 83 -18.61 5.29 -6.11
CA ALA A 83 -19.58 4.24 -5.79
C ALA A 83 -19.68 3.99 -4.27
N SER A 84 -20.88 3.69 -3.79
CA SER A 84 -21.13 3.17 -2.44
C SER A 84 -20.86 1.65 -2.39
N SER A 85 -21.47 0.91 -1.45
CA SER A 85 -21.31 -0.54 -1.33
C SER A 85 -21.49 -1.30 -2.65
N MET A 86 -20.58 -2.22 -2.93
CA MET A 86 -20.56 -3.09 -4.10
C MET A 86 -20.45 -4.56 -3.68
N VAL A 87 -21.36 -5.40 -4.18
CA VAL A 87 -21.41 -6.84 -3.87
C VAL A 87 -21.27 -7.66 -5.14
N PHE A 88 -20.24 -8.49 -5.20
CA PHE A 88 -19.98 -9.45 -6.27
C PHE A 88 -20.16 -10.88 -5.72
N GLY A 89 -21.31 -11.51 -6.01
CA GLY A 89 -21.68 -12.81 -5.46
C GLY A 89 -21.51 -13.99 -6.41
N GLY A 90 -21.08 -15.13 -5.87
CA GLY A 90 -21.18 -16.45 -6.48
C GLY A 90 -22.26 -17.33 -5.83
N PRO A 91 -22.33 -18.62 -6.22
CA PRO A 91 -21.37 -19.32 -7.06
C PRO A 91 -21.47 -18.93 -8.54
N CYS A 92 -20.33 -18.82 -9.21
CA CYS A 92 -20.28 -18.65 -10.66
C CYS A 92 -20.34 -20.03 -11.33
N LYS A 93 -21.20 -20.22 -12.34
CA LYS A 93 -21.32 -21.48 -13.09
C LYS A 93 -20.18 -21.71 -14.12
N ASN A 94 -19.28 -20.75 -14.27
CA ASN A 94 -18.23 -20.79 -15.29
C ASN A 94 -17.13 -21.79 -14.90
N THR A 95 -16.61 -22.52 -15.88
CA THR A 95 -15.43 -23.38 -15.72
C THR A 95 -14.12 -22.58 -15.76
N ALA A 96 -14.13 -21.39 -16.38
CA ALA A 96 -13.01 -20.47 -16.40
C ALA A 96 -13.06 -19.48 -15.22
N PRO A 97 -11.91 -18.97 -14.74
CA PRO A 97 -11.87 -17.99 -13.67
C PRO A 97 -12.64 -16.72 -14.00
N THR A 98 -13.39 -16.20 -13.02
CA THR A 98 -14.01 -14.87 -13.09
C THR A 98 -12.94 -13.80 -12.91
N VAL A 99 -12.84 -12.85 -13.84
CA VAL A 99 -11.83 -11.79 -13.80
C VAL A 99 -12.49 -10.44 -13.50
N PHE A 100 -12.02 -9.75 -12.48
CA PHE A 100 -12.31 -8.33 -12.23
C PHE A 100 -11.05 -7.52 -12.56
N GLN A 101 -11.10 -6.73 -13.63
CA GLN A 101 -10.00 -5.89 -14.07
C GLN A 101 -10.26 -4.42 -13.72
N LEU A 102 -9.42 -3.83 -12.87
CA LEU A 102 -9.50 -2.42 -12.46
C LEU A 102 -8.41 -1.59 -13.17
N VAL A 103 -8.80 -0.71 -14.08
CA VAL A 103 -7.85 0.17 -14.81
C VAL A 103 -7.93 1.61 -14.31
N GLY A 104 -9.14 2.14 -14.08
CA GLY A 104 -9.35 3.48 -13.52
C GLY A 104 -9.34 3.54 -12.00
N THR A 105 -9.78 4.67 -11.47
CA THR A 105 -9.89 4.93 -10.03
C THR A 105 -11.34 4.76 -9.57
N LEU A 106 -11.56 3.85 -8.63
CA LEU A 106 -12.81 3.79 -7.85
C LEU A 106 -12.63 4.64 -6.60
N LYS A 107 -13.57 5.54 -6.33
CA LYS A 107 -13.65 6.38 -5.13
C LYS A 107 -14.87 5.99 -4.30
N ALA A 108 -14.66 5.86 -3.00
CA ALA A 108 -15.72 5.63 -2.05
C ALA A 108 -16.60 6.89 -1.88
N VAL A 109 -17.86 6.71 -1.52
CA VAL A 109 -18.69 7.80 -0.98
C VAL A 109 -18.23 8.11 0.45
N SER A 110 -17.96 9.37 0.75
CA SER A 110 -17.39 9.80 2.04
C SER A 110 -18.37 9.83 3.23
N ASP A 111 -19.63 9.41 3.02
CA ASP A 111 -20.67 9.33 4.04
C ASP A 111 -20.81 7.89 4.54
N LEU A 112 -20.43 7.62 5.79
CA LEU A 112 -20.50 6.29 6.42
C LEU A 112 -21.91 5.69 6.38
N SER A 113 -22.97 6.51 6.37
CA SER A 113 -24.34 6.00 6.27
C SER A 113 -24.67 5.34 4.91
N SER A 114 -23.78 5.49 3.93
CA SER A 114 -23.87 4.84 2.62
C SER A 114 -23.42 3.37 2.64
N TYR A 115 -22.94 2.86 3.78
CA TYR A 115 -22.47 1.49 3.95
C TYR A 115 -23.31 0.82 5.04
N ALA A 116 -24.10 -0.18 4.64
CA ALA A 116 -24.91 -0.96 5.57
C ALA A 116 -24.10 -2.06 6.29
N GLU A 117 -22.90 -2.36 5.78
CA GLU A 117 -22.09 -3.51 6.19
C GLU A 117 -20.64 -3.09 6.44
N ASP A 118 -19.84 -4.00 6.99
CA ASP A 118 -18.41 -3.80 7.30
C ASP A 118 -17.49 -3.80 6.06
N PHE A 119 -18.03 -3.59 4.85
CA PHE A 119 -17.29 -3.56 3.61
C PHE A 119 -17.81 -2.50 2.64
N TRP A 120 -16.89 -1.96 1.84
CA TRP A 120 -17.21 -1.19 0.65
C TRP A 120 -17.38 -2.12 -0.54
N MET A 121 -16.35 -2.86 -0.93
CA MET A 121 -16.42 -3.86 -2.01
C MET A 121 -16.29 -5.27 -1.44
N ILE A 122 -17.18 -6.18 -1.80
CA ILE A 122 -17.05 -7.60 -1.42
C ILE A 122 -17.12 -8.54 -2.64
N PHE A 123 -16.25 -9.54 -2.65
CA PHE A 123 -16.34 -10.73 -3.48
C PHE A 123 -16.70 -11.91 -2.58
N GLN A 124 -17.87 -12.52 -2.78
CA GLN A 124 -18.38 -13.55 -1.90
C GLN A 124 -18.77 -14.86 -2.60
N ASN A 125 -18.43 -15.99 -2.00
CA ASN A 125 -18.80 -17.34 -2.47
C ASN A 125 -18.33 -17.63 -3.90
N VAL A 126 -17.13 -17.17 -4.28
CA VAL A 126 -16.56 -17.34 -5.64
C VAL A 126 -15.44 -18.37 -5.63
N ASN A 127 -15.47 -19.31 -6.57
CA ASN A 127 -14.36 -20.21 -6.85
C ASN A 127 -13.69 -19.80 -8.17
N GLY A 128 -12.38 -19.53 -8.14
CA GLY A 128 -11.63 -19.08 -9.31
C GLY A 128 -11.85 -17.59 -9.60
N LEU A 129 -11.38 -16.72 -8.72
CA LEU A 129 -11.45 -15.26 -8.88
C LEU A 129 -10.08 -14.67 -9.24
N VAL A 130 -10.02 -13.75 -10.18
CA VAL A 130 -8.84 -12.93 -10.47
C VAL A 130 -9.19 -11.46 -10.37
N VAL A 131 -8.72 -10.80 -9.31
CA VAL A 131 -8.77 -9.33 -9.19
C VAL A 131 -7.42 -8.78 -9.66
N THR A 132 -7.42 -7.94 -10.70
CA THR A 132 -6.17 -7.42 -11.27
C THR A 132 -6.31 -6.06 -11.92
N GLY A 133 -5.21 -5.39 -12.24
CA GLY A 133 -5.23 -4.24 -13.14
C GLY A 133 -4.04 -3.32 -12.96
N THR A 134 -4.28 -2.01 -13.09
CA THR A 134 -3.33 -0.92 -12.80
C THR A 134 -4.02 0.23 -12.05
N GLY A 135 -5.34 0.15 -11.87
CA GLY A 135 -6.13 1.20 -11.26
C GLY A 135 -6.06 1.23 -9.73
N THR A 136 -6.85 2.13 -9.16
CA THR A 136 -6.77 2.52 -7.76
C THR A 136 -8.13 2.39 -7.07
N VAL A 137 -8.13 1.83 -5.86
CA VAL A 137 -9.28 1.83 -4.94
C VAL A 137 -9.00 2.86 -3.86
N ASP A 138 -9.64 4.03 -3.97
CA ASP A 138 -9.51 5.16 -3.05
C ASP A 138 -10.69 5.17 -2.08
N GLY A 139 -10.41 4.80 -0.83
CA GLY A 139 -11.42 4.63 0.21
C GLY A 139 -11.91 5.94 0.83
N GLN A 140 -11.32 7.09 0.50
CA GLN A 140 -11.71 8.39 1.05
C GLN A 140 -11.71 8.46 2.60
N GLY A 141 -10.87 7.66 3.24
CA GLY A 141 -10.73 7.52 4.70
C GLY A 141 -10.53 8.82 5.50
N PRO A 142 -9.73 9.81 5.04
CA PRO A 142 -9.56 11.08 5.76
C PRO A 142 -10.86 11.80 6.14
N ASN A 143 -11.94 11.57 5.38
CA ASN A 143 -13.24 12.19 5.66
C ASN A 143 -13.93 11.59 6.90
N VAL A 144 -13.58 10.36 7.27
CA VAL A 144 -14.29 9.57 8.29
C VAL A 144 -13.43 9.15 9.48
N TRP A 145 -12.09 9.18 9.38
CA TRP A 145 -11.19 8.76 10.47
C TRP A 145 -11.42 9.47 11.80
N LYS A 146 -11.83 10.74 11.77
CA LYS A 146 -12.24 11.51 12.96
C LYS A 146 -13.40 10.89 13.77
N TYR A 147 -14.15 9.96 13.19
CA TYR A 147 -15.24 9.25 13.87
C TYR A 147 -14.77 7.94 14.51
N ASN A 148 -13.51 7.54 14.29
CA ASN A 148 -12.95 6.37 14.94
C ASN A 148 -12.56 6.73 16.37
N ASN A 149 -13.30 6.18 17.33
CA ASN A 149 -13.06 6.42 18.75
C ASN A 149 -12.10 5.41 19.40
N HIS A 150 -11.49 4.49 18.63
CA HIS A 150 -10.65 3.39 19.13
C HIS A 150 -11.36 2.44 20.14
N GLU A 151 -12.68 2.55 20.30
CA GLU A 151 -13.51 1.72 21.20
C GLU A 151 -14.29 0.65 20.43
N GLY A 152 -13.78 0.21 19.29
CA GLY A 152 -14.43 -0.81 18.46
C GLY A 152 -15.34 -0.24 17.37
N SER A 153 -15.12 1.01 16.96
CA SER A 153 -15.67 1.54 15.71
C SER A 153 -15.33 0.59 14.55
N VAL A 154 -16.36 0.13 13.81
CA VAL A 154 -16.18 -0.76 12.65
C VAL A 154 -16.39 0.06 11.40
N PHE A 155 -15.31 0.31 10.65
CA PHE A 155 -15.40 1.02 9.38
C PHE A 155 -15.33 0.04 8.21
N PRO A 156 -15.95 0.39 7.06
CA PRO A 156 -15.96 -0.50 5.91
C PRO A 156 -14.55 -0.86 5.43
N THR A 157 -14.28 -2.16 5.31
CA THR A 157 -13.10 -2.68 4.60
C THR A 157 -13.22 -2.34 3.11
N SER A 158 -12.17 -1.80 2.49
CA SER A 158 -12.23 -1.37 1.09
C SER A 158 -12.51 -2.54 0.15
N ILE A 159 -11.77 -3.65 0.28
CA ILE A 159 -11.95 -4.85 -0.56
C ILE A 159 -11.99 -6.12 0.30
N LYS A 160 -13.14 -6.77 0.41
CA LYS A 160 -13.36 -7.98 1.20
C LYS A 160 -13.52 -9.21 0.31
N PHE A 161 -12.77 -10.26 0.59
CA PHE A 161 -12.86 -11.58 -0.02
C PHE A 161 -13.44 -12.53 1.02
N TYR A 162 -14.68 -12.97 0.81
CA TYR A 162 -15.43 -13.77 1.76
C TYR A 162 -15.81 -15.12 1.14
N ARG A 163 -15.36 -16.24 1.72
CA ARG A 163 -15.62 -17.57 1.15
C ARG A 163 -15.17 -17.67 -0.32
N VAL A 164 -13.99 -17.12 -0.62
CA VAL A 164 -13.37 -17.22 -1.94
C VAL A 164 -12.41 -18.39 -1.95
N ALA A 165 -12.50 -19.22 -2.98
CA ALA A 165 -11.57 -20.31 -3.24
C ALA A 165 -10.77 -20.05 -4.52
N ASN A 166 -9.49 -20.44 -4.53
CA ASN A 166 -8.62 -20.36 -5.72
C ASN A 166 -8.54 -18.92 -6.29
N GLY A 167 -8.34 -17.94 -5.40
CA GLY A 167 -8.30 -16.52 -5.74
C GLY A 167 -6.91 -16.00 -6.08
N ILE A 168 -6.82 -15.04 -7.01
CA ILE A 168 -5.62 -14.27 -7.33
C ILE A 168 -5.93 -12.79 -7.22
N ILE A 169 -5.13 -12.07 -6.45
CA ILE A 169 -5.21 -10.61 -6.29
C ILE A 169 -3.85 -10.07 -6.72
N ARG A 170 -3.79 -9.25 -7.77
CA ARG A 170 -2.49 -8.73 -8.25
C ARG A 170 -2.54 -7.38 -8.94
N ARG A 171 -1.51 -6.56 -8.74
CA ARG A 171 -1.36 -5.26 -9.43
C ARG A 171 -2.58 -4.38 -9.18
N ILE A 172 -2.91 -4.16 -7.91
CA ILE A 172 -3.93 -3.19 -7.54
C ILE A 172 -3.31 -2.19 -6.56
N ASN A 173 -3.72 -0.95 -6.70
CA ASN A 173 -3.41 0.11 -5.75
C ASN A 173 -4.63 0.31 -4.86
N SER A 174 -4.43 0.48 -3.56
CA SER A 174 -5.47 0.94 -2.65
C SER A 174 -4.91 2.05 -1.79
N VAL A 175 -5.66 3.14 -1.67
CA VAL A 175 -5.24 4.33 -0.93
C VAL A 175 -6.34 4.76 0.02
N ASN A 176 -5.96 5.30 1.17
CA ASN A 176 -6.86 5.99 2.10
C ASN A 176 -8.13 5.18 2.43
N PRO A 177 -8.03 3.94 2.95
CA PRO A 177 -9.19 3.13 3.26
C PRO A 177 -9.93 3.74 4.47
N MET A 178 -11.25 3.51 4.57
CA MET A 178 -12.01 3.92 5.76
C MET A 178 -11.60 3.05 6.96
N GLY A 179 -11.75 1.73 6.85
CA GLY A 179 -11.14 0.75 7.74
C GLY A 179 -9.98 0.05 7.03
N PHE A 180 -10.01 -1.28 6.94
CA PHE A 180 -8.95 -2.06 6.30
C PHE A 180 -8.87 -1.83 4.79
N HIS A 181 -7.68 -1.98 4.21
CA HIS A 181 -7.51 -2.08 2.76
C HIS A 181 -8.12 -3.38 2.22
N ILE A 182 -7.65 -4.53 2.71
CA ILE A 182 -8.07 -5.85 2.23
C ILE A 182 -8.45 -6.76 3.41
N GLY A 183 -9.63 -7.36 3.34
CA GLY A 183 -10.06 -8.44 4.23
C GLY A 183 -10.11 -9.78 3.49
N ILE A 184 -9.42 -10.81 3.98
CA ILE A 184 -9.49 -12.19 3.46
C ILE A 184 -10.10 -13.06 4.55
N VAL A 185 -11.37 -13.44 4.39
CA VAL A 185 -12.18 -14.07 5.43
C VAL A 185 -12.79 -15.36 4.92
N LEU A 186 -12.70 -16.44 5.72
CA LEU A 186 -13.26 -17.76 5.39
C LEU A 186 -12.84 -18.28 3.99
N SER A 187 -11.64 -17.92 3.54
CA SER A 187 -11.19 -18.13 2.16
C SER A 187 -10.05 -19.15 2.08
N GLN A 188 -9.88 -19.76 0.90
CA GLN A 188 -8.90 -20.82 0.68
C GLN A 188 -8.10 -20.60 -0.60
N ASN A 189 -6.79 -20.88 -0.55
CA ASN A 189 -5.90 -20.83 -1.70
C ASN A 189 -5.92 -19.46 -2.40
N ILE A 190 -5.65 -18.40 -1.64
CA ILE A 190 -5.58 -17.03 -2.13
C ILE A 190 -4.13 -16.63 -2.40
N ARG A 191 -3.87 -16.02 -3.56
CA ARG A 191 -2.55 -15.49 -3.94
C ARG A 191 -2.62 -13.99 -4.15
N ALA A 192 -2.20 -13.21 -3.16
CA ALA A 192 -2.05 -11.77 -3.19
C ALA A 192 -0.61 -11.38 -3.55
N ARG A 193 -0.38 -10.64 -4.63
CA ARG A 193 0.98 -10.23 -5.03
C ARG A 193 1.05 -8.92 -5.77
N ASN A 194 2.18 -8.21 -5.67
CA ASN A 194 2.38 -6.96 -6.41
C ASN A 194 1.26 -5.96 -6.07
N LEU A 195 0.99 -5.80 -4.77
CA LEU A 195 -0.01 -4.87 -4.26
C LEU A 195 0.69 -3.64 -3.71
N HIS A 196 0.00 -2.51 -3.81
CA HIS A 196 0.43 -1.24 -3.23
C HIS A 196 -0.70 -0.67 -2.39
N LEU A 197 -0.57 -0.76 -1.07
CA LEU A 197 -1.61 -0.40 -0.11
C LEU A 197 -1.07 0.73 0.77
N ILE A 198 -1.60 1.94 0.65
CA ILE A 198 -1.06 3.13 1.29
C ILE A 198 -2.12 3.90 2.06
N ALA A 199 -1.84 4.13 3.34
CA ALA A 199 -2.51 5.10 4.19
C ALA A 199 -1.47 5.79 5.09
N PRO A 200 -1.74 7.02 5.57
CA PRO A 200 -0.88 7.72 6.54
C PRO A 200 -0.67 6.93 7.84
N GLU A 201 0.44 7.17 8.53
CA GLU A 201 0.81 6.52 9.80
C GLU A 201 -0.22 6.76 10.91
N ASP A 202 -0.89 7.92 10.91
CA ASP A 202 -1.91 8.29 11.90
C ASP A 202 -3.32 7.83 11.53
N SER A 203 -3.48 7.07 10.42
CA SER A 203 -4.79 6.60 9.98
C SER A 203 -5.30 5.41 10.84
N PRO A 204 -6.45 5.53 11.49
CA PRO A 204 -6.87 4.58 12.51
C PRO A 204 -7.48 3.31 11.91
N ASN A 205 -6.96 2.14 12.33
CA ASN A 205 -7.46 0.81 11.93
C ASN A 205 -7.46 0.56 10.43
N THR A 206 -6.42 1.01 9.74
CA THR A 206 -6.28 0.90 8.29
C THR A 206 -5.47 -0.34 7.85
N ASP A 207 -5.62 -1.48 8.53
CA ASP A 207 -4.86 -2.72 8.26
C ASP A 207 -4.66 -2.95 6.76
N GLY A 208 -3.44 -3.28 6.36
CA GLY A 208 -3.12 -3.57 4.96
C GLY A 208 -3.84 -4.82 4.46
N ILE A 209 -3.52 -5.98 5.07
CA ILE A 209 -4.22 -7.23 4.78
C ILE A 209 -4.63 -7.90 6.08
N HIS A 210 -5.93 -7.98 6.32
CA HIS A 210 -6.52 -8.66 7.45
C HIS A 210 -6.97 -10.07 7.03
N ILE A 211 -6.37 -11.11 7.61
CA ILE A 211 -6.64 -12.52 7.28
C ILE A 211 -7.32 -13.19 8.48
N SER A 212 -8.53 -13.71 8.27
CA SER A 212 -9.33 -14.38 9.30
C SER A 212 -9.90 -15.70 8.79
N GLN A 213 -9.85 -16.75 9.62
CA GLN A 213 -10.44 -18.06 9.37
C GLN A 213 -10.17 -18.62 7.97
N SER A 214 -8.98 -18.35 7.41
CA SER A 214 -8.63 -18.63 6.03
C SER A 214 -7.41 -19.55 5.97
N ASN A 215 -7.27 -20.32 4.88
CA ASN A 215 -6.14 -21.22 4.72
C ASN A 215 -5.44 -21.10 3.35
N GLN A 216 -4.16 -21.49 3.32
CA GLN A 216 -3.35 -21.48 2.09
C GLN A 216 -3.27 -20.08 1.43
N VAL A 217 -3.14 -19.03 2.23
CA VAL A 217 -3.01 -17.65 1.72
C VAL A 217 -1.53 -17.30 1.52
N LYS A 218 -1.21 -16.75 0.35
CA LYS A 218 0.14 -16.30 0.00
C LYS A 218 0.12 -14.81 -0.32
N VAL A 219 0.84 -14.01 0.47
CA VAL A 219 1.07 -12.58 0.24
C VAL A 219 2.53 -12.39 -0.20
N ALA A 220 2.77 -11.75 -1.34
CA ALA A 220 4.16 -11.57 -1.78
C ALA A 220 4.44 -10.35 -2.67
N ARG A 221 5.66 -9.78 -2.56
CA ARG A 221 6.13 -8.67 -3.41
C ARG A 221 5.17 -7.48 -3.37
N SER A 222 4.81 -7.04 -2.17
CA SER A 222 3.87 -5.95 -1.96
C SER A 222 4.48 -4.87 -1.07
N VAL A 223 4.03 -3.64 -1.25
CA VAL A 223 4.36 -2.49 -0.40
C VAL A 223 3.10 -2.09 0.34
N ILE A 224 3.21 -2.02 1.66
CA ILE A 224 2.09 -1.75 2.55
C ILE A 224 2.53 -0.71 3.58
N ALA A 225 1.95 0.48 3.49
CA ALA A 225 2.05 1.54 4.48
C ALA A 225 0.65 1.83 5.01
N THR A 226 0.51 1.93 6.33
CA THR A 226 -0.79 2.05 7.01
C THR A 226 -0.58 2.69 8.38
N GLY A 227 -1.66 3.03 9.07
CA GLY A 227 -1.61 3.38 10.49
C GLY A 227 -1.90 2.22 11.44
N ASP A 228 -2.12 1.00 10.92
CA ASP A 228 -2.31 -0.20 11.74
C ASP A 228 -1.50 -1.40 11.20
N ASP A 229 -1.94 -2.65 11.41
CA ASP A 229 -1.18 -3.84 11.02
C ASP A 229 -0.93 -3.89 9.50
N CYS A 230 0.33 -4.08 9.10
CA CYS A 230 0.70 -4.31 7.70
C CYS A 230 0.03 -5.57 7.15
N VAL A 231 0.17 -6.68 7.88
CA VAL A 231 -0.59 -7.91 7.67
C VAL A 231 -0.96 -8.47 9.03
N GLY A 232 -2.26 -8.62 9.28
CA GLY A 232 -2.80 -9.23 10.49
C GLY A 232 -3.33 -10.64 10.19
N MET A 233 -2.91 -11.64 10.96
CA MET A 233 -3.51 -12.98 10.95
C MET A 233 -4.23 -13.23 12.27
N ILE A 234 -5.56 -13.31 12.23
CA ILE A 234 -6.40 -13.59 13.40
C ILE A 234 -6.88 -15.05 13.41
N HIS A 235 -7.70 -15.42 14.39
CA HIS A 235 -8.21 -16.77 14.66
C HIS A 235 -8.58 -17.57 13.39
N GLY A 236 -8.20 -18.85 13.38
CA GLY A 236 -8.45 -19.78 12.29
C GLY A 236 -7.61 -19.58 11.03
N SER A 237 -6.62 -18.69 11.05
CA SER A 237 -5.68 -18.49 9.95
C SER A 237 -4.63 -19.59 9.92
N THR A 238 -4.54 -20.34 8.81
CA THR A 238 -3.65 -21.50 8.70
C THR A 238 -2.91 -21.56 7.36
N ASP A 239 -1.68 -22.09 7.36
CA ASP A 239 -0.87 -22.26 6.14
C ASP A 239 -0.68 -20.93 5.36
N ILE A 240 -0.28 -19.88 6.07
CA ILE A 240 -0.12 -18.54 5.52
C ILE A 240 1.36 -18.28 5.22
N SER A 241 1.65 -17.72 4.04
CA SER A 241 3.01 -17.32 3.68
C SER A 241 3.09 -15.87 3.24
N ILE A 242 3.93 -15.09 3.92
CA ILE A 242 4.21 -13.68 3.62
C ILE A 242 5.66 -13.59 3.16
N LYS A 243 5.91 -13.15 1.91
CA LYS A 243 7.26 -13.15 1.32
C LYS A 243 7.59 -11.89 0.53
N LYS A 244 8.75 -11.27 0.76
CA LYS A 244 9.15 -10.07 -0.01
C LYS A 244 8.13 -8.94 0.15
N VAL A 245 7.61 -8.74 1.35
CA VAL A 245 6.70 -7.63 1.66
C VAL A 245 7.51 -6.55 2.34
N THR A 246 7.30 -5.30 1.91
CA THR A 246 7.80 -4.11 2.61
C THR A 246 6.64 -3.52 3.38
N CYS A 247 6.78 -3.46 4.70
CA CYS A 247 5.83 -2.83 5.61
C CYS A 247 6.41 -1.52 6.12
N GLY A 248 5.60 -0.49 6.27
CA GLY A 248 6.05 0.73 6.94
C GLY A 248 5.60 2.03 6.27
N PRO A 249 5.09 3.00 7.04
CA PRO A 249 4.77 2.94 8.49
C PRO A 249 3.63 1.96 8.84
N GLY A 250 3.32 1.83 10.14
CA GLY A 250 2.21 1.01 10.68
C GLY A 250 2.61 0.13 11.88
N HIS A 251 1.73 -0.79 12.31
CA HIS A 251 1.94 -1.65 13.48
C HIS A 251 2.72 -2.95 13.22
N GLY A 252 3.24 -3.16 12.00
CA GLY A 252 4.05 -4.33 11.65
C GLY A 252 3.25 -5.55 11.20
N ILE A 253 3.86 -6.73 11.26
CA ILE A 253 3.21 -8.01 10.93
C ILE A 253 2.76 -8.67 12.22
N SER A 254 1.44 -8.89 12.34
CA SER A 254 0.82 -9.29 13.60
C SER A 254 0.09 -10.63 13.52
N ILE A 255 0.31 -11.47 14.52
CA ILE A 255 -0.57 -12.58 14.88
C ILE A 255 -1.53 -12.08 15.96
N GLY A 256 -2.83 -12.19 15.73
CA GLY A 256 -3.87 -11.79 16.67
C GLY A 256 -4.35 -10.35 16.52
N SER A 257 -5.08 -9.80 17.49
CA SER A 257 -5.26 -10.36 18.84
C SER A 257 -6.04 -11.68 18.86
N LEU A 258 -5.50 -12.69 19.53
CA LEU A 258 -6.13 -13.99 19.75
C LEU A 258 -6.76 -14.09 21.14
N GLY A 259 -7.77 -14.92 21.29
CA GLY A 259 -8.43 -15.18 22.56
C GLY A 259 -9.48 -14.12 22.95
N LYS A 260 -10.03 -13.38 21.99
CA LYS A 260 -11.13 -12.42 22.22
C LYS A 260 -12.47 -13.12 22.35
N TYR A 261 -12.71 -14.18 21.57
CA TYR A 261 -13.98 -14.91 21.52
C TYR A 261 -13.88 -16.36 22.04
N PRO A 262 -14.96 -16.94 22.61
CA PRO A 262 -14.97 -18.29 23.18
C PRO A 262 -14.50 -19.41 22.24
N ASP A 263 -14.93 -19.36 20.97
CA ASP A 263 -14.73 -20.42 19.99
C ASP A 263 -13.69 -20.05 18.92
N GLU A 264 -12.66 -19.30 19.33
CA GLU A 264 -11.57 -18.98 18.41
C GLU A 264 -10.81 -20.22 17.96
N LYS A 265 -10.66 -20.36 16.65
CA LYS A 265 -9.87 -21.43 16.04
C LYS A 265 -8.39 -21.10 16.12
N ASP A 266 -7.58 -22.14 16.20
CA ASP A 266 -6.13 -22.05 16.23
C ASP A 266 -5.55 -21.31 15.02
N VAL A 267 -4.43 -20.62 15.24
CA VAL A 267 -3.56 -20.07 14.20
C VAL A 267 -2.35 -20.98 14.08
N LYS A 268 -2.07 -21.50 12.89
CA LYS A 268 -0.96 -22.44 12.70
C LYS A 268 -0.27 -22.36 11.35
N SER A 269 0.98 -22.80 11.29
CA SER A 269 1.76 -22.91 10.05
C SER A 269 1.91 -21.56 9.33
N ILE A 270 2.50 -20.59 10.02
CA ILE A 270 2.72 -19.24 9.46
C ILE A 270 4.20 -19.08 9.10
N LEU A 271 4.47 -18.63 7.87
CA LEU A 271 5.81 -18.33 7.40
C LEU A 271 5.91 -16.89 6.89
N VAL A 272 6.64 -16.06 7.62
CA VAL A 272 7.06 -14.72 7.19
C VAL A 272 8.54 -14.77 6.81
N ARG A 273 8.87 -14.41 5.56
CA ARG A 273 10.24 -14.50 5.08
C ARG A 273 10.67 -13.42 4.09
N ASN A 274 11.92 -12.96 4.18
CA ASN A 274 12.49 -11.97 3.26
C ASN A 274 11.66 -10.68 3.24
N CYS A 275 11.26 -10.19 4.40
CA CYS A 275 10.44 -8.98 4.53
C CYS A 275 11.28 -7.83 5.07
N THR A 276 10.85 -6.60 4.77
CA THR A 276 11.48 -5.39 5.28
C THR A 276 10.43 -4.59 6.04
N LEU A 277 10.74 -4.15 7.25
CA LEU A 277 9.87 -3.31 8.07
C LEU A 277 10.59 -1.98 8.32
N ARG A 278 9.93 -0.86 8.02
CA ARG A 278 10.50 0.48 8.12
C ARG A 278 9.59 1.38 8.93
N ASN A 279 10.11 2.09 9.93
CA ASN A 279 9.34 3.08 10.70
C ASN A 279 7.99 2.52 11.20
N THR A 280 7.97 1.24 11.58
CA THR A 280 6.78 0.60 12.15
C THR A 280 6.84 0.66 13.66
N GLU A 281 5.67 0.75 14.30
CA GLU A 281 5.56 0.66 15.76
C GLU A 281 6.09 -0.70 16.24
N ASN A 282 5.76 -1.79 15.53
CA ASN A 282 6.26 -3.12 15.86
C ASN A 282 6.84 -3.79 14.63
N GLY A 283 7.77 -4.73 14.83
CA GLY A 283 8.28 -5.55 13.77
C GLY A 283 7.38 -6.77 13.56
N ILE A 284 7.71 -7.84 14.27
CA ILE A 284 6.88 -9.02 14.40
C ILE A 284 6.19 -9.01 15.75
N ARG A 285 4.86 -9.21 15.75
CA ARG A 285 4.05 -9.09 16.95
C ARG A 285 3.09 -10.27 17.13
N ILE A 286 3.03 -10.87 18.32
CA ILE A 286 1.99 -11.84 18.73
C ILE A 286 1.16 -11.25 19.86
N LYS A 287 -0.15 -11.11 19.64
CA LYS A 287 -1.10 -10.48 20.57
C LYS A 287 -2.08 -11.53 21.10
N THR A 288 -2.14 -11.73 22.42
CA THR A 288 -3.10 -12.64 23.05
C THR A 288 -3.88 -11.93 24.17
N TRP A 289 -5.20 -12.04 24.23
CA TRP A 289 -5.99 -11.37 25.26
C TRP A 289 -5.74 -11.96 26.65
N ALA A 290 -5.65 -11.08 27.66
CA ALA A 290 -5.68 -11.48 29.06
C ALA A 290 -7.03 -12.14 29.42
N GLY A 291 -6.99 -13.23 30.20
CA GLY A 291 -8.18 -13.98 30.58
C GLY A 291 -8.90 -14.65 29.41
N SER A 292 -8.20 -14.91 28.31
CA SER A 292 -8.81 -15.46 27.11
C SER A 292 -9.42 -16.85 27.32
N PRO A 293 -10.38 -17.25 26.47
CA PRO A 293 -10.66 -18.63 26.17
C PRO A 293 -9.42 -19.35 25.60
N PRO A 294 -9.36 -20.70 25.69
CA PRO A 294 -8.22 -21.46 25.19
C PRO A 294 -8.22 -21.54 23.65
N SER A 295 -7.05 -21.32 23.06
CA SER A 295 -6.76 -21.58 21.64
C SER A 295 -5.25 -21.72 21.47
N GLN A 296 -4.75 -21.98 20.25
CA GLN A 296 -3.32 -22.14 19.99
C GLN A 296 -2.81 -21.21 18.89
N ALA A 297 -1.56 -20.78 19.06
CA ALA A 297 -0.73 -20.17 18.03
C ALA A 297 0.55 -21.01 17.89
N THR A 298 0.68 -21.79 16.82
CA THR A 298 1.77 -22.79 16.71
C THR A 298 2.41 -22.89 15.32
N ALA A 299 3.64 -23.37 15.26
CA ALA A 299 4.42 -23.50 14.03
C ALA A 299 4.53 -22.16 13.29
N LEU A 300 5.11 -21.17 13.98
CA LEU A 300 5.29 -19.81 13.47
C LEU A 300 6.77 -19.62 13.13
N THR A 301 7.07 -19.17 11.91
CA THR A 301 8.45 -18.92 11.49
C THR A 301 8.56 -17.53 10.88
N PHE A 302 9.40 -16.71 11.50
CA PHE A 302 9.77 -15.37 11.08
C PHE A 302 11.25 -15.39 10.77
N GLN A 303 11.60 -15.30 9.48
CA GLN A 303 13.00 -15.44 9.09
C GLN A 303 13.44 -14.46 8.01
N ASP A 304 14.72 -14.11 8.00
CA ASP A 304 15.32 -13.26 6.97
C ASP A 304 14.59 -11.91 6.88
N ILE A 305 14.54 -11.18 8.00
CA ILE A 305 13.79 -9.92 8.14
C ILE A 305 14.76 -8.78 8.37
N ILE A 306 14.59 -7.69 7.62
CA ILE A 306 15.34 -6.45 7.78
C ILE A 306 14.44 -5.41 8.43
N MET A 307 14.93 -4.76 9.48
CA MET A 307 14.20 -3.73 10.22
C MET A 307 14.94 -2.40 10.13
N HIS A 308 14.24 -1.32 9.86
CA HIS A 308 14.77 0.03 9.87
C HIS A 308 13.92 0.89 10.78
N ASP A 309 14.51 1.33 11.88
CA ASP A 309 13.93 2.23 12.88
C ASP A 309 12.55 1.75 13.36
N VAL A 310 12.45 0.43 13.58
CA VAL A 310 11.26 -0.21 14.13
C VAL A 310 11.25 0.00 15.65
N LYS A 311 10.13 0.46 16.22
CA LYS A 311 10.07 0.81 17.64
C LYS A 311 10.13 -0.43 18.54
N ASN A 312 9.29 -1.45 18.31
CA ASN A 312 9.26 -2.70 19.07
C ASN A 312 9.52 -3.90 18.14
N PRO A 313 10.78 -4.31 17.91
CA PRO A 313 11.11 -5.19 16.78
C PRO A 313 10.50 -6.60 16.87
N ILE A 314 10.61 -7.27 18.01
CA ILE A 314 9.99 -8.57 18.26
C ILE A 314 9.22 -8.48 19.56
N ILE A 315 7.90 -8.68 19.51
CA ILE A 315 7.03 -8.57 20.68
C ILE A 315 5.99 -9.68 20.76
N ASP A 316 6.04 -10.48 21.82
CA ASP A 316 4.94 -11.37 22.22
C ASP A 316 4.31 -10.75 23.48
N GLN A 317 3.01 -10.46 23.47
CA GLN A 317 2.39 -9.68 24.55
C GLN A 317 1.01 -10.16 24.98
N SER A 318 0.72 -9.92 26.27
CA SER A 318 -0.64 -9.94 26.80
C SER A 318 -1.36 -8.64 26.43
N TYR A 319 -2.43 -8.75 25.66
CA TYR A 319 -3.18 -7.65 25.09
C TYR A 319 -4.43 -7.30 25.91
N GLY A 320 -4.70 -6.01 26.02
CA GLY A 320 -5.89 -5.45 26.66
C GLY A 320 -5.80 -5.30 28.18
N SER A 321 -6.54 -4.33 28.72
CA SER A 321 -6.49 -3.93 30.15
C SER A 321 -7.68 -4.40 30.99
N LYS A 322 -8.67 -5.06 30.38
CA LYS A 322 -9.95 -5.39 31.04
C LYS A 322 -9.85 -6.57 32.02
N SER A 323 -8.82 -7.39 31.91
CA SER A 323 -8.59 -8.56 32.76
C SER A 323 -7.13 -8.62 33.18
N LYS A 324 -6.89 -9.08 34.42
CA LYS A 324 -5.54 -9.41 34.92
C LYS A 324 -5.25 -10.91 34.88
N ALA A 325 -6.23 -11.72 34.46
CA ALA A 325 -6.05 -13.16 34.37
C ALA A 325 -5.04 -13.51 33.25
N PRO A 326 -4.18 -14.52 33.42
CA PRO A 326 -3.28 -14.96 32.36
C PRO A 326 -4.04 -15.35 31.10
N SER A 327 -3.45 -15.12 29.93
CA SER A 327 -3.99 -15.64 28.67
C SER A 327 -3.99 -17.17 28.67
N LYS A 328 -5.01 -17.78 28.07
CA LYS A 328 -5.09 -19.23 27.84
C LYS A 328 -4.73 -19.62 26.40
N VAL A 329 -4.28 -18.66 25.58
CA VAL A 329 -3.75 -18.96 24.25
C VAL A 329 -2.37 -19.60 24.40
N GLN A 330 -2.21 -20.84 23.98
CA GLN A 330 -0.92 -21.53 24.00
C GLN A 330 -0.09 -21.11 22.78
N ILE A 331 0.99 -20.38 23.02
CA ILE A 331 2.00 -20.07 22.01
C ILE A 331 3.04 -21.20 22.01
N SER A 332 3.33 -21.79 20.84
CA SER A 332 4.34 -22.85 20.74
C SER A 332 5.05 -22.89 19.39
N ASP A 333 6.23 -23.50 19.33
CA ASP A 333 6.97 -23.73 18.07
C ASP A 333 7.18 -22.45 17.25
N VAL A 334 7.70 -21.41 17.91
CA VAL A 334 7.96 -20.10 17.31
C VAL A 334 9.43 -19.97 16.99
N LYS A 335 9.77 -19.57 15.77
CA LYS A 335 11.14 -19.38 15.30
C LYS A 335 11.34 -17.97 14.80
N TYR A 336 12.29 -17.26 15.40
CA TYR A 336 12.82 -15.98 14.95
C TYR A 336 14.25 -16.20 14.46
N MET A 337 14.51 -16.02 13.17
CA MET A 337 15.81 -16.37 12.57
C MET A 337 16.31 -15.28 11.61
N ASN A 338 17.58 -14.91 11.69
CA ASN A 338 18.20 -13.95 10.75
C ASN A 338 17.41 -12.63 10.65
N ILE A 339 17.21 -11.97 11.80
CA ILE A 339 16.52 -10.67 11.87
C ILE A 339 17.56 -9.61 12.18
N SER A 340 17.68 -8.59 11.33
CA SER A 340 18.75 -7.58 11.45
C SER A 340 18.30 -6.16 11.13
N GLY A 341 19.07 -5.16 11.57
CA GLY A 341 18.88 -3.76 11.22
C GLY A 341 18.85 -2.82 12.43
N THR A 342 17.95 -1.84 12.46
CA THR A 342 17.87 -0.82 13.52
C THR A 342 16.55 -0.83 14.29
N THR A 343 16.62 -0.44 15.57
CA THR A 343 15.47 -0.31 16.48
C THR A 343 15.44 1.08 17.10
N ALA A 344 14.24 1.67 17.18
CA ALA A 344 14.02 2.97 17.82
C ALA A 344 13.78 2.86 19.34
N SER A 345 13.69 1.65 19.90
CA SER A 345 13.70 1.42 21.34
C SER A 345 14.90 0.58 21.79
N LYS A 346 15.28 0.72 23.07
CA LYS A 346 16.40 -0.03 23.66
C LYS A 346 16.14 -1.54 23.74
N VAL A 347 14.87 -1.95 23.77
CA VAL A 347 14.48 -3.36 23.88
C VAL A 347 14.21 -3.90 22.48
N GLY A 348 15.16 -4.67 21.95
CA GLY A 348 15.02 -5.26 20.60
C GLY A 348 14.12 -6.50 20.56
N VAL A 349 13.95 -7.19 21.68
CA VAL A 349 13.15 -8.40 21.79
C VAL A 349 12.46 -8.40 23.15
N ASP A 350 11.14 -8.48 23.15
CA ASP A 350 10.31 -8.59 24.36
C ASP A 350 9.33 -9.76 24.20
N ILE A 351 9.49 -10.81 25.00
CA ILE A 351 8.67 -12.02 24.91
C ILE A 351 7.95 -12.22 26.22
N GLU A 352 6.73 -11.68 26.30
CA GLU A 352 5.83 -11.84 27.42
C GLU A 352 4.88 -13.03 27.19
N CYS A 353 5.18 -14.13 27.88
CA CYS A 353 4.34 -15.33 27.85
C CYS A 353 3.34 -15.34 29.00
N SER A 354 2.21 -16.03 28.79
CA SER A 354 1.25 -16.28 29.85
C SER A 354 1.89 -17.04 31.02
N LYS A 355 1.64 -16.58 32.25
CA LYS A 355 2.08 -17.27 33.47
C LYS A 355 1.44 -18.65 33.66
N GLN A 356 0.23 -18.85 33.13
CA GLN A 356 -0.50 -20.12 33.24
C GLN A 356 -0.24 -21.05 32.05
N PHE A 357 -0.02 -20.48 30.86
CA PHE A 357 0.31 -21.22 29.64
C PHE A 357 1.59 -20.65 29.02
N PRO A 358 2.77 -20.92 29.63
CA PRO A 358 4.05 -20.40 29.15
C PRO A 358 4.31 -20.78 27.69
N CYS A 359 4.99 -19.92 26.94
CA CYS A 359 5.36 -20.24 25.57
C CYS A 359 6.26 -21.48 25.55
N GLN A 360 6.07 -22.35 24.56
CA GLN A 360 6.85 -23.59 24.42
C GLN A 360 7.67 -23.57 23.15
N ARG A 361 8.95 -23.99 23.22
CA ARG A 361 9.81 -24.15 22.04
C ARG A 361 9.92 -22.87 21.20
N VAL A 362 10.17 -21.75 21.88
CA VAL A 362 10.52 -20.47 21.24
C VAL A 362 12.02 -20.48 20.94
N HIS A 363 12.39 -20.26 19.69
CA HIS A 363 13.76 -20.30 19.22
C HIS A 363 14.15 -18.97 18.58
N LEU A 364 15.27 -18.40 19.03
CA LEU A 364 15.87 -17.19 18.48
C LEU A 364 17.26 -17.54 17.95
N ALA A 365 17.55 -17.17 16.71
CA ALA A 365 18.86 -17.35 16.10
C ALA A 365 19.22 -16.15 15.22
N ASN A 366 20.45 -15.65 15.32
CA ASN A 366 20.99 -14.58 14.49
C ASN A 366 20.11 -13.32 14.49
N ILE A 367 19.85 -12.79 15.68
CA ILE A 367 19.13 -11.51 15.87
C ILE A 367 20.16 -10.40 16.07
N ASN A 368 20.27 -9.46 15.13
CA ASN A 368 21.26 -8.39 15.12
C ASN A 368 20.60 -7.02 14.92
N LEU A 369 20.09 -6.44 16.00
CA LEU A 369 19.38 -5.16 16.00
C LEU A 369 20.21 -4.09 16.72
N LYS A 370 20.50 -2.99 16.03
CA LYS A 370 21.23 -1.84 16.56
C LYS A 370 20.26 -0.77 17.01
N TYR A 371 20.30 -0.41 18.29
CA TYR A 371 19.55 0.74 18.80
C TYR A 371 20.05 2.03 18.15
N THR A 372 19.14 2.77 17.53
CA THR A 372 19.37 4.11 17.01
C THR A 372 18.74 5.10 17.99
N VAL A 373 19.55 6.00 18.55
CA VAL A 373 19.01 7.10 19.36
C VAL A 373 18.17 7.94 18.41
N ALA A 374 16.90 8.16 18.74
CA ALA A 374 16.08 9.11 18.02
C ALA A 374 16.88 10.41 17.91
N ARG A 375 17.20 10.84 16.68
CA ARG A 375 17.63 12.22 16.49
C ARG A 375 16.43 13.04 16.95
N ASN A 376 16.56 13.73 18.07
CA ASN A 376 15.60 14.74 18.46
C ASN A 376 15.36 15.61 17.21
N PRO A 377 14.11 15.99 16.90
CA PRO A 377 13.92 17.11 15.99
C PRO A 377 14.78 18.26 16.53
N PRO A 378 15.49 19.02 15.68
CA PRO A 378 16.23 20.18 16.15
C PRO A 378 15.26 21.03 16.99
N PRO A 379 15.66 21.49 18.20
CA PRO A 379 14.86 22.49 18.89
C PRO A 379 14.67 23.68 17.95
N ASP A 380 13.46 24.22 17.93
CA ASP A 380 13.06 25.37 17.13
C ASP A 380 14.21 26.39 17.03
N LEU A 381 14.55 26.74 15.79
CA LEU A 381 15.53 27.80 15.51
C LEU A 381 15.01 29.10 16.11
N ASP A 382 15.64 29.51 17.20
CA ASP A 382 15.64 30.87 17.71
C ASP A 382 16.04 31.84 16.58
N PRO A 383 15.18 32.81 16.18
CA PRO A 383 15.47 33.72 15.09
C PRO A 383 16.40 34.82 15.57
N GLY A 384 17.69 34.51 15.72
CA GLY A 384 18.64 35.53 16.17
C GLY A 384 20.06 35.07 16.41
N LEU A 385 20.79 34.65 15.37
CA LEU A 385 22.23 34.91 15.37
C LEU A 385 22.80 35.03 13.95
N SER A 386 23.43 36.18 13.74
CA SER A 386 24.08 36.65 12.53
C SER A 386 25.23 35.78 12.07
N THR A 387 25.32 35.65 10.76
CA THR A 387 26.46 35.16 9.98
C THR A 387 27.71 35.99 10.26
N ASP A 388 28.80 35.35 10.66
CA ASP A 388 30.15 35.67 10.17
C ASP A 388 31.19 34.73 10.81
N SER A 389 31.58 33.70 10.07
CA SER A 389 32.94 33.14 10.14
C SER A 389 33.26 32.36 8.86
N PRO A 390 34.52 32.38 8.38
CA PRO A 390 34.87 31.88 7.06
C PRO A 390 34.85 30.35 7.03
N ALA A 391 34.48 29.81 5.86
CA ALA A 391 34.53 28.37 5.59
C ALA A 391 35.95 27.82 5.84
N PRO A 392 36.11 26.66 6.51
CA PRO A 392 37.38 25.96 6.55
C PRO A 392 37.75 25.49 5.14
N ALA A 393 39.04 25.52 4.83
CA ALA A 393 39.60 25.04 3.57
C ALA A 393 39.23 23.57 3.27
N PRO A 394 39.19 23.16 2.00
CA PRO A 394 38.86 21.79 1.62
C PRO A 394 39.92 20.83 2.18
N VAL A 395 39.49 19.84 2.94
CA VAL A 395 40.35 18.72 3.34
C VAL A 395 40.49 17.79 2.15
N GLU A 396 41.69 17.70 1.58
CA GLU A 396 42.07 16.65 0.64
C GLU A 396 42.03 15.29 1.36
N PHE A 397 41.18 14.39 0.87
CA PHE A 397 41.20 12.99 1.27
C PHE A 397 42.00 12.16 0.25
N PRO A 398 42.77 11.14 0.70
CA PRO A 398 43.57 10.32 -0.19
C PRO A 398 42.67 9.51 -1.12
N GLU A 399 43.12 9.34 -2.38
CA GLU A 399 42.55 8.39 -3.33
C GLU A 399 42.47 7.00 -2.68
N SER A 400 41.25 6.61 -2.30
CA SER A 400 40.94 5.24 -1.94
C SER A 400 40.45 4.52 -3.19
N HIS A 401 41.29 3.61 -3.67
CA HIS A 401 41.01 2.64 -4.73
C HIS A 401 39.95 1.61 -4.30
N LEU A 402 38.73 2.06 -4.05
CA LEU A 402 37.56 1.21 -3.92
C LEU A 402 36.47 1.76 -4.84
N GLY A 403 36.57 1.43 -6.12
CA GLY A 403 35.44 1.58 -7.04
C GLY A 403 34.23 0.79 -6.53
N PRO A 404 32.99 1.29 -6.74
CA PRO A 404 31.78 0.64 -6.24
C PRO A 404 31.64 -0.77 -6.85
N PRO A 405 31.44 -1.85 -6.05
CA PRO A 405 31.42 -3.22 -6.55
C PRO A 405 30.18 -3.64 -7.36
N GLU A 406 29.23 -2.77 -7.72
CA GLU A 406 27.93 -3.23 -8.28
C GLU A 406 27.33 -2.37 -9.40
N GLY A 407 28.08 -1.51 -10.09
CA GLY A 407 27.55 -0.76 -11.25
C GLY A 407 26.32 0.12 -10.96
N VAL A 408 26.01 0.41 -9.70
CA VAL A 408 24.93 1.33 -9.29
C VAL A 408 25.56 2.66 -8.87
N PHE A 409 25.05 3.75 -9.43
CA PHE A 409 25.53 5.12 -9.25
C PHE A 409 24.42 5.92 -8.56
N ASP A 410 24.55 6.12 -7.25
CA ASP A 410 23.56 6.80 -6.41
C ASP A 410 23.84 8.31 -6.37
N VAL A 411 22.86 9.15 -6.72
CA VAL A 411 23.00 10.61 -6.77
C VAL A 411 23.45 11.25 -5.45
N THR A 412 23.16 10.63 -4.31
CA THR A 412 23.60 11.12 -2.98
C THR A 412 25.11 10.99 -2.77
N GLN A 413 25.75 10.02 -3.44
CA GLN A 413 27.20 9.86 -3.42
C GLN A 413 27.92 10.95 -4.24
N TYR A 414 27.18 11.67 -5.09
CA TYR A 414 27.68 12.78 -5.91
C TYR A 414 27.20 14.14 -5.39
N GLY A 415 26.66 14.19 -4.18
CA GLY A 415 26.32 15.43 -3.47
C GLY A 415 24.88 15.90 -3.60
N ALA A 416 23.95 15.08 -4.12
CA ALA A 416 22.52 15.41 -4.09
C ALA A 416 21.99 15.34 -2.64
N ILE A 417 21.22 16.35 -2.24
CA ILE A 417 20.61 16.44 -0.90
C ILE A 417 19.10 16.29 -1.03
N ALA A 418 18.54 15.36 -0.26
CA ALA A 418 17.14 14.96 -0.36
C ALA A 418 16.20 15.81 0.52
N ASP A 419 16.29 17.13 0.41
CA ASP A 419 15.55 18.10 1.25
C ASP A 419 14.46 18.90 0.50
N GLY A 420 14.28 18.63 -0.80
CA GLY A 420 13.34 19.32 -1.69
C GLY A 420 13.68 20.79 -1.97
N LYS A 421 14.84 21.28 -1.52
CA LYS A 421 15.22 22.70 -1.53
C LYS A 421 16.58 22.95 -2.16
N THR A 422 17.55 22.08 -1.89
CA THR A 422 18.91 22.18 -2.41
C THR A 422 18.96 21.77 -3.88
N GLU A 423 19.42 22.68 -4.74
CA GLU A 423 19.56 22.44 -6.18
C GLU A 423 20.56 21.30 -6.42
N SER A 424 20.06 20.21 -7.02
CA SER A 424 20.78 18.95 -7.15
C SER A 424 21.21 18.63 -8.59
N SER A 425 21.00 19.51 -9.58
CA SER A 425 21.31 19.23 -10.99
C SER A 425 22.78 18.89 -11.22
N LYS A 426 23.71 19.57 -10.54
CA LYS A 426 25.15 19.29 -10.65
C LYS A 426 25.49 17.86 -10.21
N ALA A 427 24.90 17.40 -9.11
CA ALA A 427 25.09 16.03 -8.61
C ALA A 427 24.49 14.99 -9.57
N PHE A 428 23.32 15.31 -10.15
CA PHE A 428 22.66 14.44 -11.13
C PHE A 428 23.47 14.31 -12.42
N LEU A 429 24.05 15.39 -12.96
CA LEU A 429 24.93 15.33 -14.13
C LEU A 429 26.19 14.52 -13.85
N ALA A 430 26.86 14.76 -12.73
CA ALA A 430 28.07 14.00 -12.36
C ALA A 430 27.78 12.49 -12.20
N THR A 431 26.65 12.15 -11.59
CA THR A 431 26.21 10.75 -11.45
C THR A 431 25.89 10.12 -12.82
N TRP A 432 25.28 10.90 -13.72
CA TRP A 432 24.94 10.45 -15.08
C TRP A 432 26.19 10.18 -15.90
N ASP A 433 27.16 11.10 -15.88
CA ASP A 433 28.43 10.94 -16.59
C ASP A 433 29.18 9.68 -16.12
N ALA A 434 29.19 9.44 -14.81
CA ALA A 434 29.79 8.23 -14.23
C ALA A 434 29.04 6.95 -14.68
N ALA A 435 27.71 6.94 -14.63
CA ALA A 435 26.91 5.79 -15.04
C ALA A 435 26.97 5.52 -16.56
N CYS A 436 26.97 6.58 -17.36
CA CYS A 436 26.99 6.53 -18.82
C CYS A 436 28.39 6.15 -19.37
N GLY A 437 29.46 6.51 -18.65
CA GLY A 437 30.84 6.12 -18.97
C GLY A 437 31.25 4.72 -18.50
N TYR A 438 30.40 4.02 -17.75
CA TYR A 438 30.74 2.73 -17.14
C TYR A 438 30.85 1.60 -18.17
N ALA A 439 31.92 0.79 -18.07
CA ALA A 439 32.24 -0.26 -19.03
C ALA A 439 31.28 -1.48 -19.00
N GLY A 440 30.47 -1.61 -17.94
CA GLY A 440 29.53 -2.73 -17.75
C GLY A 440 28.07 -2.27 -17.66
N ASN A 441 27.19 -3.16 -17.18
CA ASN A 441 25.82 -2.78 -16.88
C ASN A 441 25.80 -1.78 -15.73
N SER A 442 25.28 -0.57 -15.98
CA SER A 442 25.15 0.48 -14.98
C SER A 442 23.70 0.82 -14.66
N THR A 443 23.48 1.29 -13.43
CA THR A 443 22.20 1.87 -12.97
C THR A 443 22.45 3.28 -12.45
N PHE A 444 21.81 4.26 -13.05
CA PHE A 444 21.69 5.61 -12.49
C PHE A 444 20.54 5.60 -11.47
N TYR A 445 20.85 5.83 -10.20
CA TYR A 445 19.96 5.59 -9.09
C TYR A 445 19.67 6.87 -8.30
N ILE A 446 18.39 7.19 -8.16
CA ILE A 446 17.88 8.27 -7.31
C ILE A 446 17.16 7.60 -6.14
N PRO A 447 17.70 7.61 -4.92
CA PRO A 447 17.04 6.98 -3.77
C PRO A 447 15.85 7.80 -3.29
N GLN A 448 15.06 7.26 -2.37
CA GLN A 448 13.92 7.96 -1.76
C GLN A 448 14.32 9.31 -1.14
N GLY A 449 13.41 10.29 -1.25
CA GLY A 449 13.57 11.65 -0.76
C GLY A 449 13.15 12.69 -1.80
N GLU A 450 13.16 13.97 -1.45
CA GLU A 450 12.76 15.06 -2.35
C GLU A 450 14.01 15.79 -2.89
N TYR A 451 14.11 15.94 -4.20
CA TYR A 451 15.28 16.55 -4.85
C TYR A 451 14.83 17.71 -5.73
N PHE A 452 15.27 18.92 -5.41
CA PHE A 452 15.05 20.07 -6.28
C PHE A 452 16.01 20.02 -7.46
N VAL A 453 15.47 19.96 -8.69
CA VAL A 453 16.26 19.79 -9.91
C VAL A 453 15.79 20.80 -10.96
N ALA A 454 16.69 21.69 -11.35
CA ALA A 454 16.50 22.64 -12.44
C ALA A 454 16.35 21.95 -13.81
N SER A 455 16.19 22.73 -14.89
CA SER A 455 16.19 22.16 -16.25
C SER A 455 17.51 21.43 -16.54
N ILE A 456 17.43 20.16 -16.93
CA ILE A 456 18.58 19.27 -17.07
C ILE A 456 18.45 18.35 -18.29
N SER A 457 19.57 18.09 -18.97
CA SER A 457 19.65 17.17 -20.11
C SER A 457 20.70 16.09 -19.85
N PHE A 458 20.33 14.84 -20.11
CA PHE A 458 21.14 13.64 -19.95
C PHE A 458 21.53 13.09 -21.34
N PRO A 459 22.73 13.42 -21.85
CA PRO A 459 23.14 13.05 -23.20
C PRO A 459 23.78 11.66 -23.28
N GLY A 460 23.68 11.05 -24.46
CA GLY A 460 24.57 10.00 -24.94
C GLY A 460 25.31 10.40 -26.23
N PRO A 461 25.98 9.44 -26.91
CA PRO A 461 25.96 8.01 -26.64
C PRO A 461 26.73 7.62 -25.37
N CYS A 462 26.24 6.60 -24.67
CA CYS A 462 26.93 6.00 -23.52
C CYS A 462 27.90 4.91 -23.97
N HIS A 463 28.73 4.42 -23.05
CA HIS A 463 29.72 3.37 -23.31
C HIS A 463 29.09 2.15 -24.01
N ASN A 464 29.78 1.60 -25.02
CA ASN A 464 29.31 0.52 -25.89
C ASN A 464 27.94 0.77 -26.56
N ASN A 465 27.55 2.05 -26.72
CA ASN A 465 26.25 2.45 -27.27
C ASN A 465 25.07 1.81 -26.50
N GLN A 466 25.20 1.64 -25.19
CA GLN A 466 24.15 1.11 -24.31
C GLN A 466 23.95 2.06 -23.14
N SER A 467 22.71 2.54 -22.96
CA SER A 467 22.39 3.48 -21.89
C SER A 467 22.24 2.80 -20.52
N PRO A 468 22.56 3.50 -19.41
CA PRO A 468 22.33 3.01 -18.06
C PRO A 468 20.85 2.75 -17.80
N LYS A 469 20.54 1.83 -16.90
CA LYS A 469 19.19 1.71 -16.33
C LYS A 469 18.96 2.88 -15.39
N VAL A 470 17.86 3.60 -15.54
CA VAL A 470 17.50 4.66 -14.62
C VAL A 470 16.52 4.11 -13.59
N LYS A 471 16.81 4.25 -12.31
CA LYS A 471 15.96 3.83 -11.21
C LYS A 471 15.70 5.02 -10.29
N ILE A 472 14.44 5.47 -10.24
CA ILE A 472 14.02 6.67 -9.53
C ILE A 472 13.09 6.29 -8.39
N GLU A 473 13.57 6.25 -7.15
CA GLU A 473 12.74 6.01 -5.96
C GLU A 473 12.35 7.29 -5.20
N GLY A 474 13.03 8.41 -5.46
CA GLY A 474 12.73 9.73 -4.90
C GLY A 474 11.85 10.61 -5.80
N SER A 475 11.39 11.73 -5.23
CA SER A 475 10.58 12.74 -5.88
C SER A 475 11.46 13.87 -6.43
N LEU A 476 11.37 14.15 -7.73
CA LEU A 476 12.04 15.30 -8.34
C LEU A 476 11.09 16.49 -8.35
N ILE A 477 11.57 17.67 -7.94
CA ILE A 477 10.78 18.89 -7.82
C ILE A 477 11.34 19.94 -8.78
N ALA A 478 10.50 20.45 -9.68
CA ALA A 478 10.87 21.48 -10.65
C ALA A 478 10.91 22.87 -10.00
N PRO A 479 11.63 23.84 -10.61
CA PRO A 479 11.40 25.25 -10.35
C PRO A 479 9.92 25.61 -10.54
N SER A 480 9.36 26.34 -9.58
CA SER A 480 7.97 26.78 -9.65
C SER A 480 7.75 27.95 -10.60
N SER A 481 8.83 28.63 -11.03
CA SER A 481 8.76 29.77 -11.94
C SER A 481 9.09 29.42 -13.39
N LEU A 482 8.27 29.92 -14.32
CA LEU A 482 8.46 29.68 -15.75
C LEU A 482 9.75 30.32 -16.29
N ASN A 483 10.20 31.44 -15.72
CA ASN A 483 11.46 32.08 -16.10
C ASN A 483 12.71 31.25 -15.75
N ALA A 484 12.56 30.26 -14.84
CA ALA A 484 13.63 29.35 -14.46
C ALA A 484 13.73 28.12 -15.39
N LEU A 485 12.84 28.00 -16.38
CA LEU A 485 12.86 26.96 -17.40
C LEU A 485 13.20 27.60 -18.76
N PRO A 486 14.49 27.62 -19.16
CA PRO A 486 14.94 28.28 -20.39
C PRO A 486 14.47 27.57 -21.68
N ASP A 487 14.14 26.29 -21.57
CA ASP A 487 13.67 25.43 -22.66
C ASP A 487 12.27 24.89 -22.38
N SER A 488 11.60 24.36 -23.42
CA SER A 488 10.30 23.68 -23.28
C SER A 488 10.35 22.38 -22.46
N ASN A 489 11.55 21.93 -22.09
CA ASN A 489 11.79 20.65 -21.42
C ASN A 489 12.36 20.89 -20.01
N TRP A 490 11.75 20.26 -19.01
CA TRP A 490 12.32 20.24 -17.66
C TRP A 490 13.42 19.17 -17.53
N ILE A 491 13.18 17.94 -17.99
CA ILE A 491 14.16 16.84 -17.94
C ILE A 491 14.21 16.19 -19.32
N GLU A 492 15.39 16.21 -19.95
CA GLU A 492 15.61 15.66 -21.28
C GLU A 492 16.56 14.46 -21.23
N PHE A 493 16.22 13.37 -21.92
CA PHE A 493 17.13 12.24 -22.19
C PHE A 493 17.41 12.19 -23.69
N LYS A 494 18.66 12.37 -24.11
CA LYS A 494 18.98 12.68 -25.51
C LYS A 494 20.05 11.76 -26.09
N LYS A 495 19.84 11.26 -27.32
CA LYS A 495 20.79 10.40 -28.06
C LYS A 495 21.19 9.13 -27.30
N LEU A 496 20.19 8.46 -26.72
CA LEU A 496 20.34 7.25 -25.91
C LEU A 496 19.89 6.00 -26.68
N ASN A 497 20.47 4.84 -26.35
CA ASN A 497 20.11 3.56 -26.95
C ASN A 497 19.73 2.56 -25.85
N GLY A 498 18.51 2.01 -25.93
CA GLY A 498 18.01 1.01 -24.98
C GLY A 498 17.80 1.52 -23.56
N ILE A 499 17.51 2.81 -23.36
CA ILE A 499 17.21 3.37 -22.03
C ILE A 499 16.01 2.67 -21.39
N VAL A 500 16.15 2.32 -20.11
CA VAL A 500 15.07 1.78 -19.28
C VAL A 500 14.89 2.69 -18.07
N LEU A 501 13.71 3.30 -17.95
CA LEU A 501 13.34 4.18 -16.85
C LEU A 501 12.38 3.44 -15.89
N ASN A 502 12.80 3.23 -14.65
CA ASN A 502 12.01 2.56 -13.62
C ASN A 502 11.73 3.52 -12.46
N GLY A 503 10.47 3.82 -12.19
CA GLY A 503 10.05 4.51 -10.97
C GLY A 503 9.97 3.58 -9.76
N GLY A 504 10.10 4.14 -8.57
CA GLY A 504 9.92 3.49 -7.29
C GLY A 504 8.45 3.40 -6.92
N ASN A 505 8.18 2.65 -5.86
CA ASN A 505 6.82 2.34 -5.42
C ASN A 505 6.22 3.43 -4.52
N GLY A 506 6.59 4.72 -4.67
CA GLY A 506 6.05 5.86 -3.91
C GLY A 506 5.42 6.92 -4.83
N VAL A 507 4.58 7.82 -4.30
CA VAL A 507 4.08 9.04 -4.98
C VAL A 507 4.95 10.21 -4.47
N THR A 508 5.66 11.04 -5.25
CA THR A 508 5.53 11.48 -6.66
C THR A 508 6.92 11.57 -7.33
N ASN A 509 7.24 10.73 -8.34
CA ASN A 509 8.61 10.72 -8.93
C ASN A 509 9.01 12.00 -9.70
N PHE A 510 8.04 12.76 -10.22
CA PHE A 510 8.27 14.05 -10.88
C PHE A 510 7.13 15.01 -10.53
N ASP A 511 7.43 16.04 -9.77
CA ASP A 511 6.55 17.16 -9.44
C ASP A 511 7.00 18.41 -10.21
N ALA A 512 6.32 18.68 -11.33
CA ALA A 512 6.62 19.81 -12.21
C ALA A 512 6.10 21.16 -11.70
N GLN A 513 5.48 21.22 -10.50
CA GLN A 513 5.04 22.46 -9.83
C GLN A 513 4.09 23.38 -10.66
N GLY A 514 3.41 22.84 -11.69
CA GLY A 514 2.60 23.63 -12.62
C GLY A 514 1.45 24.44 -12.00
N ALA A 515 0.91 24.00 -10.85
CA ALA A 515 -0.15 24.71 -10.14
C ALA A 515 0.28 26.05 -9.54
N VAL A 516 1.59 26.23 -9.30
CA VAL A 516 2.13 27.41 -8.60
C VAL A 516 2.08 28.64 -9.48
N GLU A 517 2.56 28.55 -10.73
CA GLU A 517 2.59 29.66 -11.68
C GLU A 517 1.92 29.31 -13.03
N ALA A 518 2.28 28.19 -13.65
CA ALA A 518 1.91 27.88 -15.04
C ALA A 518 0.39 27.82 -15.29
N TRP A 519 -0.39 27.19 -14.40
CA TRP A 519 -1.85 27.08 -14.58
C TRP A 519 -2.60 28.41 -14.45
N LYS A 520 -1.98 29.42 -13.83
CA LYS A 520 -2.56 30.76 -13.64
C LYS A 520 -2.34 31.65 -14.87
N GLN A 521 -1.36 31.30 -15.71
CA GLN A 521 -0.99 32.02 -16.94
C GLN A 521 -1.96 31.70 -18.09
N ILE A 522 -3.29 31.63 -17.85
CA ILE A 522 -4.33 31.25 -18.83
C ILE A 522 -4.30 32.23 -20.02
N SER A 523 -3.43 31.93 -20.98
CA SER A 523 -3.53 32.36 -22.34
C SER A 523 -3.07 31.17 -23.17
N CYS A 524 -4.03 30.35 -23.61
CA CYS A 524 -3.83 29.48 -24.76
C CYS A 524 -3.75 30.38 -26.01
N ARG A 525 -2.73 31.23 -26.11
CA ARG A 525 -2.39 31.89 -27.35
C ARG A 525 -1.44 30.94 -28.08
N ASN A 526 -1.99 30.32 -29.11
CA ASN A 526 -1.26 29.50 -30.08
C ASN A 526 -0.09 30.26 -30.68
#